data_AF-A0A1J4JTM2-F1
#
_entry.id   AF-A0A1J4JTM2-F1
#
_cell.length_a   1.000
_cell.length_b   1.000
_cell.length_c   1.000
_cell.angle_alpha   90.00
_cell.angle_beta   90.00
_cell.angle_gamma   90.00
#
_symmetry.space_group_name_H-M   'P 1'
#
loop_
_entity.id
_entity.type
_entity.pdbx_description
1 polymer ?
#
loop_
_entity_poly.entity_id
_entity_poly.type
_entity_poly.pdbx_seq_one_letter_code
_entity_poly.pdbx_strand_id
1 'polypeptide(L)'
;MMTFTVPSTAFQDYMAAHGIKDEEPINECNIDNDEKSNDINKIPQKTRFCKKILQLLNTTKKNPAIIPKVGLAWCLDGCHFICNSSILSKYLNIKSNSINTNFREHCFQIATGTTIENITREFGFLPDSRNWKKRRNPKYSFNINTSEEEAEKIPYNQTSDKKVESKYNEYSSSNESFSTEDNDEYDDIENTDVNGNEENGEYDDEVNDEDLNEEEMGIGGINKLQEIFNNDQFLSGDFEFIMTKVSKNEIWKRKFLEKVTNDFFKISKGEKCAKIDDVIQYILNVNQVSIIPNEKLNSVINNLHAIFQFATNESSQQIDEVTIVDAIKLCLRFGLFKDLASSVGEISTPNHIKSSGNAFVPWFIPSTDVGFVFHAIRSNSYNWAIKLSGSSPDGFTMIKLDEKNAPLDNYHMMNIQFDALANPSYHSKQVASKNKTLMRNVSSQDDEITKGWKFNVVNSELKANSWDELFNIFENFNGIQNPKPKKQPDIFFIPIYQCNQPTFPKNENKLLIENIDEESSPIDIYYKRNSNDGDIYFTSQDSGFSQGIGFSQQSLGFSSGFSQFENEENI
;
A
#
# COMPACT_ATOMS: atom_id res chain seq x y z
N MET A 1 -20.54 37.59 -11.85
CA MET A 1 -20.25 36.76 -10.66
C MET A 1 -21.58 36.32 -10.07
N MET A 2 -22.00 35.09 -10.35
CA MET A 2 -23.15 34.46 -9.68
C MET A 2 -22.58 33.60 -8.54
N THR A 3 -22.85 33.99 -7.30
CA THR A 3 -22.55 33.18 -6.12
C THR A 3 -23.68 32.16 -5.95
N PHE A 4 -23.40 30.88 -6.18
CA PHE A 4 -24.27 29.78 -5.78
C PHE A 4 -24.02 29.47 -4.31
N THR A 5 -24.97 29.79 -3.44
CA THR A 5 -25.07 29.24 -2.08
C THR A 5 -25.78 27.89 -2.16
N VAL A 6 -25.07 26.81 -1.85
CA VAL A 6 -25.66 25.47 -1.67
C VAL A 6 -26.20 25.37 -0.24
N PRO A 7 -27.51 25.14 -0.01
CA PRO A 7 -28.01 24.84 1.32
C PRO A 7 -27.64 23.38 1.67
N SER A 8 -27.00 23.16 2.80
CA SER A 8 -26.74 21.82 3.34
C SER A 8 -28.02 21.29 4.00
N THR A 9 -28.88 20.60 3.24
CA THR A 9 -30.13 19.99 3.74
C THR A 9 -29.88 18.73 4.56
N ALA A 10 -28.70 18.11 4.45
CA ALA A 10 -28.37 16.83 5.09
C ALA A 10 -28.58 16.82 6.62
N PHE A 11 -28.31 17.95 7.29
CA PHE A 11 -28.52 18.04 8.74
C PHE A 11 -30.00 18.16 9.12
N GLN A 12 -30.79 18.88 8.33
CA GLN A 12 -32.25 18.98 8.54
C GLN A 12 -32.94 17.66 8.19
N ASP A 13 -32.50 16.98 7.15
CA ASP A 13 -32.96 15.64 6.78
C ASP A 13 -32.64 14.60 7.87
N TYR A 14 -31.47 14.71 8.51
CA TYR A 14 -31.09 13.90 9.68
C TYR A 14 -32.02 14.12 10.88
N MET A 15 -32.32 15.37 11.22
CA MET A 15 -33.23 15.74 12.32
C MET A 15 -34.64 15.22 12.06
N ALA A 16 -35.13 15.36 10.83
CA ALA A 16 -36.44 14.89 10.39
C ALA A 16 -36.55 13.36 10.41
N ALA A 17 -35.53 12.64 9.95
CA ALA A 17 -35.50 11.17 9.92
C ALA A 17 -35.56 10.53 11.32
N HIS A 18 -35.20 11.27 12.37
CA HIS A 18 -35.20 10.78 13.76
C HIS A 18 -36.38 11.28 14.59
N GLY A 19 -37.39 11.89 13.95
CA GLY A 19 -38.63 12.31 14.62
C GLY A 19 -38.46 13.49 15.59
N ILE A 20 -37.38 14.27 15.44
CA ILE A 20 -37.15 15.49 16.21
C ILE A 20 -37.98 16.59 15.54
N LYS A 21 -39.09 16.98 16.17
CA LYS A 21 -39.91 18.10 15.70
C LYS A 21 -39.15 19.39 15.93
N ASP A 22 -39.17 20.28 14.94
CA ASP A 22 -38.67 21.65 15.08
C ASP A 22 -39.39 22.34 16.24
N GLU A 23 -38.72 22.47 17.39
CA GLU A 23 -39.12 23.44 18.40
C GLU A 23 -38.74 24.83 17.88
N GLU A 24 -39.63 25.81 18.10
CA GLU A 24 -39.51 27.17 17.56
C GLU A 24 -38.11 27.77 17.78
N PRO A 25 -37.60 28.57 16.81
CA PRO A 25 -36.29 29.18 16.92
C PRO A 25 -36.22 30.03 18.20
N ILE A 26 -35.39 29.58 19.14
CA ILE A 26 -35.06 30.34 20.34
C ILE A 26 -34.37 31.62 19.86
N ASN A 27 -35.06 32.73 20.07
CA ASN A 27 -34.61 34.08 19.76
C ASN A 27 -33.16 34.29 20.26
N GLU A 28 -32.26 34.72 19.37
CA GLU A 28 -30.89 35.09 19.70
C GLU A 28 -30.89 36.29 20.66
N CYS A 29 -30.93 35.99 21.96
CA CYS A 29 -30.71 36.96 23.03
C CYS A 29 -29.46 36.51 23.80
N ASN A 30 -28.45 37.39 23.80
CA ASN A 30 -27.36 37.52 24.77
C ASN A 30 -27.05 36.30 25.64
N ILE A 31 -26.04 35.54 25.23
CA ILE A 31 -25.34 34.59 26.11
C ILE A 31 -24.38 35.40 26.97
N ASP A 32 -24.92 36.13 27.94
CA ASP A 32 -24.19 36.55 29.13
C ASP A 32 -24.46 35.54 30.24
N ASN A 33 -23.42 34.77 30.58
CA ASN A 33 -23.16 34.04 31.83
C ASN A 33 -24.33 33.79 32.80
N ASP A 34 -25.34 33.01 32.39
CA ASP A 34 -26.29 32.42 33.33
C ASP A 34 -25.81 31.01 33.73
N GLU A 35 -25.13 30.92 34.88
CA GLU A 35 -24.52 29.72 35.49
C GLU A 35 -25.53 28.60 35.90
N LYS A 36 -26.77 28.62 35.40
CA LYS A 36 -27.89 27.84 35.97
C LYS A 36 -28.38 26.62 35.18
N SER A 37 -27.57 26.02 34.30
CA SER A 37 -27.89 24.72 33.68
C SER A 37 -26.78 23.66 33.76
N ASN A 38 -25.91 23.74 34.78
CA ASN A 38 -24.82 22.77 35.02
C ASN A 38 -25.26 21.43 35.63
N ASP A 39 -26.45 20.93 35.31
CA ASP A 39 -26.86 19.55 35.68
C ASP A 39 -26.09 18.47 34.90
N ILE A 40 -25.32 18.89 33.90
CA ILE A 40 -24.45 18.05 33.08
C ILE A 40 -23.17 17.59 33.82
N ASN A 41 -22.77 18.27 34.90
CA ASN A 41 -21.61 17.89 35.72
C ASN A 41 -21.87 16.74 36.71
N LYS A 42 -23.01 16.05 36.60
CA LYS A 42 -23.39 14.92 37.47
C LYS A 42 -22.82 13.56 37.05
N ILE A 43 -21.90 13.48 36.08
CA ILE A 43 -21.22 12.21 35.80
C ILE A 43 -20.31 11.89 37.00
N PRO A 44 -20.56 10.80 37.75
CA PRO A 44 -19.73 10.48 38.91
C PRO A 44 -18.29 10.30 38.47
N GLN A 45 -17.34 10.97 39.15
CA GLN A 45 -15.92 10.89 38.76
C GLN A 45 -15.39 9.45 38.69
N LYS A 46 -15.99 8.54 39.48
CA LYS A 46 -15.64 7.11 39.58
C LYS A 46 -16.15 6.21 38.45
N THR A 47 -16.94 6.69 37.49
CA THR A 47 -17.39 5.83 36.38
C THR A 47 -16.23 5.47 35.43
N ARG A 48 -16.24 4.24 34.90
CA ARG A 48 -15.25 3.78 33.92
C ARG A 48 -15.32 4.59 32.64
N PHE A 49 -14.18 4.74 31.96
CA PHE A 49 -14.05 5.58 30.76
C PHE A 49 -15.06 5.20 29.66
N CYS A 50 -15.18 3.92 29.30
CA CYS A 50 -16.11 3.46 28.26
C CYS A 50 -17.58 3.82 28.58
N LYS A 51 -18.00 3.67 29.84
CA LYS A 51 -19.33 4.06 30.30
C LYS A 51 -19.56 5.57 30.17
N LYS A 52 -18.57 6.39 30.53
CA LYS A 52 -18.62 7.85 30.31
C LYS A 52 -18.80 8.19 28.83
N ILE A 53 -18.03 7.56 27.95
CA ILE A 53 -18.13 7.79 26.50
C ILE A 53 -19.51 7.42 25.98
N LEU A 54 -20.06 6.26 26.39
CA LEU A 54 -21.41 5.83 26.00
C LEU A 54 -22.48 6.84 26.45
N GLN A 55 -22.41 7.30 27.70
CA GLN A 55 -23.34 8.30 28.24
C GLN A 55 -23.28 9.62 27.47
N LEU A 56 -22.09 10.09 27.11
CA LEU A 56 -21.92 11.29 26.31
C LEU A 56 -22.48 11.12 24.89
N LEU A 57 -22.20 9.99 24.24
CA LEU A 57 -22.74 9.70 22.91
C LEU A 57 -24.27 9.60 22.92
N ASN A 58 -24.86 9.01 23.95
CA ASN A 58 -26.32 8.97 24.13
C ASN A 58 -26.90 10.36 24.40
N THR A 59 -26.16 11.23 25.06
CA THR A 59 -26.56 12.62 25.30
C THR A 59 -26.53 13.44 24.01
N THR A 60 -25.46 13.32 23.23
CA THR A 60 -25.33 14.04 21.94
C THR A 60 -26.25 13.48 20.86
N LYS A 61 -26.63 12.20 20.94
CA LYS A 61 -27.71 11.61 20.11
C LYS A 61 -29.07 12.25 20.38
N LYS A 62 -29.40 12.50 21.66
CA LYS A 62 -30.66 13.16 22.05
C LYS A 62 -30.67 14.65 21.74
N ASN A 63 -29.49 15.29 21.77
CA ASN A 63 -29.33 16.70 21.50
C ASN A 63 -28.11 16.96 20.59
N PRO A 64 -28.27 16.93 19.26
CA PRO A 64 -27.17 17.14 18.33
C PRO A 64 -26.51 18.53 18.44
N ALA A 65 -27.23 19.55 18.91
CA ALA A 65 -26.71 20.92 19.02
C ALA A 65 -25.53 21.05 20.00
N ILE A 66 -25.34 20.09 20.92
CA ILE A 66 -24.22 20.09 21.86
C ILE A 66 -22.98 19.34 21.33
N ILE A 67 -23.04 18.71 20.15
CA ILE A 67 -21.88 17.99 19.55
C ILE A 67 -20.61 18.87 19.50
N PRO A 68 -20.67 20.15 19.03
CA PRO A 68 -19.50 21.03 19.02
C PRO A 68 -18.90 21.31 20.41
N LYS A 69 -19.72 21.24 21.47
CA LYS A 69 -19.32 21.51 22.85
C LYS A 69 -18.75 20.27 23.54
N VAL A 70 -19.31 19.09 23.27
CA VAL A 70 -18.90 17.81 23.88
C VAL A 70 -17.71 17.19 23.13
N GLY A 71 -17.68 17.31 21.81
CA GLY A 71 -16.63 16.70 20.98
C GLY A 71 -16.87 15.22 20.66
N LEU A 72 -18.10 14.72 20.72
CA LEU A 72 -18.48 13.33 20.43
C LEU A 72 -19.84 13.22 19.73
N ALA A 73 -19.97 12.32 18.76
CA ALA A 73 -21.26 11.96 18.16
C ALA A 73 -21.22 10.55 17.54
N TRP A 74 -22.32 9.82 17.62
CA TRP A 74 -22.50 8.57 16.87
C TRP A 74 -22.56 8.85 15.37
N CYS A 75 -21.92 8.00 14.56
CA CYS A 75 -22.15 7.96 13.13
C CYS A 75 -23.48 7.28 12.79
N LEU A 76 -23.99 7.51 11.58
CA LEU A 76 -25.21 6.91 11.04
C LEU A 76 -25.19 5.38 11.04
N ASP A 77 -23.99 4.79 10.88
CA ASP A 77 -23.79 3.35 10.90
C ASP A 77 -24.01 2.71 12.29
N GLY A 78 -24.11 3.51 13.36
CA GLY A 78 -24.34 3.05 14.72
C GLY A 78 -23.20 2.22 15.33
N CYS A 79 -22.13 1.93 14.61
CA CYS A 79 -20.98 1.12 15.06
C CYS A 79 -19.72 1.97 15.25
N HIS A 80 -19.71 3.17 14.65
CA HIS A 80 -18.65 4.14 14.78
C HIS A 80 -19.14 5.42 15.44
N PHE A 81 -18.21 6.19 15.98
CA PHE A 81 -18.47 7.54 16.47
C PHE A 81 -17.32 8.45 16.09
N ILE A 82 -17.60 9.74 15.90
CA ILE A 82 -16.57 10.77 15.74
C ILE A 82 -16.19 11.35 17.10
N CYS A 83 -14.91 11.70 17.26
CA CYS A 83 -14.36 12.29 18.46
C CYS A 83 -13.35 13.38 18.11
N ASN A 84 -13.48 14.56 18.71
CA ASN A 84 -12.40 15.54 18.82
C ASN A 84 -11.80 15.45 20.23
N SER A 85 -10.65 14.78 20.35
CA SER A 85 -10.01 14.53 21.65
C SER A 85 -9.73 15.81 22.43
N SER A 86 -9.45 16.94 21.76
CA SER A 86 -9.14 18.21 22.43
C SER A 86 -10.38 18.85 23.05
N ILE A 87 -11.52 18.83 22.35
CA ILE A 87 -12.81 19.31 22.87
C ILE A 87 -13.27 18.39 24.00
N LEU A 88 -13.27 17.07 23.77
CA LEU A 88 -13.67 16.07 24.76
C LEU A 88 -12.82 16.14 26.03
N SER A 89 -11.52 16.40 25.90
CA SER A 89 -10.61 16.53 27.03
C SER A 89 -10.96 17.71 27.93
N LYS A 90 -11.34 18.86 27.35
CA LYS A 90 -11.80 20.04 28.10
C LYS A 90 -13.11 19.73 28.81
N TYR A 91 -14.03 19.07 28.11
CA TYR A 91 -15.33 18.69 28.65
C TYR A 91 -15.23 17.72 29.83
N LEU A 92 -14.36 16.71 29.74
CA LEU A 92 -14.14 15.72 30.80
C LEU A 92 -13.14 16.18 31.89
N ASN A 93 -12.52 17.35 31.73
CA ASN A 93 -11.40 17.81 32.55
C ASN A 93 -10.25 16.78 32.66
N ILE A 94 -9.86 16.21 31.51
CA ILE A 94 -8.76 15.25 31.36
C ILE A 94 -7.77 15.84 30.33
N LYS A 95 -6.48 15.48 30.37
CA LYS A 95 -5.54 15.92 29.32
C LYS A 95 -5.86 15.26 27.98
N SER A 96 -5.75 15.99 26.86
CA SER A 96 -6.02 15.45 25.51
C SER A 96 -5.23 14.18 25.19
N ASN A 97 -3.95 14.12 25.58
CA ASN A 97 -3.13 12.90 25.42
C ASN A 97 -3.69 11.70 26.20
N SER A 98 -4.22 11.92 27.40
CA SER A 98 -4.84 10.86 28.21
C SER A 98 -6.13 10.33 27.59
N ILE A 99 -6.92 11.16 26.89
CA ILE A 99 -8.08 10.68 26.12
C ILE A 99 -7.65 9.68 25.05
N ASN A 100 -6.61 9.99 24.28
CA ASN A 100 -6.09 9.09 23.25
C ASN A 100 -5.49 7.81 23.84
N THR A 101 -4.78 7.91 24.97
CA THR A 101 -4.26 6.75 25.70
C THR A 101 -5.39 5.85 26.20
N ASN A 102 -6.42 6.41 26.85
CA ASN A 102 -7.58 5.66 27.31
C ASN A 102 -8.31 4.95 26.15
N PHE A 103 -8.48 5.62 24.99
CA PHE A 103 -9.06 4.96 23.82
C PHE A 103 -8.24 3.73 23.39
N ARG A 104 -6.91 3.84 23.31
CA ARG A 104 -6.04 2.71 22.95
C ARG A 104 -6.09 1.58 23.97
N GLU A 105 -6.03 1.91 25.26
CA GLU A 105 -6.06 0.94 26.36
C GLU A 105 -7.41 0.20 26.44
N HIS A 106 -8.47 0.78 25.90
CA HIS A 106 -9.79 0.14 25.77
C HIS A 106 -10.05 -0.44 24.36
N CYS A 107 -9.01 -0.65 23.55
CA CYS A 107 -9.09 -1.23 22.19
C CYS A 107 -9.90 -0.40 21.16
N PHE A 108 -10.12 0.89 21.39
CA PHE A 108 -10.72 1.75 20.36
C PHE A 108 -9.68 2.08 19.30
N GLN A 109 -10.01 1.79 18.05
CA GLN A 109 -9.20 2.08 16.88
C GLN A 109 -9.76 3.30 16.14
N ILE A 110 -8.89 4.06 15.49
CA ILE A 110 -9.30 5.09 14.54
C ILE A 110 -9.68 4.36 13.24
N ALA A 111 -10.87 4.65 12.71
CA ALA A 111 -11.30 4.08 11.45
C ALA A 111 -10.46 4.68 10.30
N THR A 112 -9.84 3.82 9.50
CA THR A 112 -9.08 4.20 8.31
C THR A 112 -9.99 4.84 7.25
N GLY A 113 -9.43 5.71 6.40
CA GLY A 113 -10.18 6.37 5.32
C GLY A 113 -11.18 7.45 5.77
N THR A 114 -11.16 7.85 7.05
CA THR A 114 -12.00 8.95 7.53
C THR A 114 -11.44 10.28 7.07
N THR A 115 -12.04 10.86 6.04
CA THR A 115 -11.69 12.20 5.56
C THR A 115 -12.54 13.28 6.22
N ILE A 116 -12.04 14.52 6.24
CA ILE A 116 -12.77 15.67 6.79
C ILE A 116 -14.07 15.91 6.02
N GLU A 117 -14.06 15.64 4.71
CA GLU A 117 -15.23 15.78 3.83
C GLU A 117 -16.34 14.80 4.23
N ASN A 118 -15.98 13.57 4.60
CA ASN A 118 -16.96 12.58 5.06
C ASN A 118 -17.61 13.02 6.37
N ILE A 119 -16.82 13.51 7.33
CA ILE A 119 -17.33 14.04 8.60
C ILE A 119 -18.20 15.29 8.35
N THR A 120 -17.75 16.19 7.48
CA THR A 120 -18.49 17.44 7.17
C THR A 120 -19.80 17.15 6.46
N ARG A 121 -19.85 16.12 5.62
CA ARG A 121 -21.08 15.67 4.96
C ARG A 121 -22.11 15.14 5.97
N GLU A 122 -21.65 14.42 7.00
CA GLU A 122 -22.51 13.76 7.98
C GLU A 122 -22.95 14.71 9.11
N PHE A 123 -22.06 15.57 9.59
CA PHE A 123 -22.30 16.41 10.78
C PHE A 123 -22.27 17.91 10.50
N GLY A 124 -22.10 18.32 9.25
CA GLY A 124 -21.93 19.73 8.88
C GLY A 124 -20.59 20.31 9.33
N PHE A 125 -20.53 21.63 9.45
CA PHE A 125 -19.32 22.34 9.87
C PHE A 125 -19.10 22.20 11.38
N LEU A 126 -18.16 21.34 11.78
CA LEU A 126 -17.71 21.19 13.16
C LEU A 126 -16.50 22.08 13.46
N PRO A 127 -16.36 22.58 14.71
CA PRO A 127 -15.18 23.34 15.10
C PRO A 127 -13.93 22.47 15.03
N ASP A 128 -12.80 23.06 14.61
CA ASP A 128 -11.51 22.35 14.57
C ASP A 128 -11.58 21.05 13.75
N SER A 129 -12.08 21.17 12.51
CA SER A 129 -12.41 20.05 11.61
C SER A 129 -11.27 19.05 11.39
N ARG A 130 -10.01 19.49 11.49
CA ARG A 130 -8.81 18.64 11.31
C ARG A 130 -8.59 17.61 12.43
N ASN A 131 -9.14 17.87 13.62
CA ASN A 131 -8.89 17.04 14.81
C ASN A 131 -10.03 16.06 15.12
N TRP A 132 -11.07 16.00 14.29
CA TRP A 132 -12.11 14.98 14.40
C TRP A 132 -11.62 13.66 13.80
N LYS A 133 -11.74 12.59 14.58
CA LYS A 133 -11.39 11.22 14.16
C LYS A 133 -12.59 10.30 14.39
N LYS A 134 -12.93 9.50 13.38
CA LYS A 134 -13.92 8.42 13.51
C LYS A 134 -13.26 7.24 14.22
N ARG A 135 -13.96 6.63 15.17
CA ARG A 135 -13.45 5.55 16.03
C ARG A 135 -14.46 4.42 16.10
N ARG A 136 -13.96 3.20 16.33
CA ARG A 136 -14.76 2.01 16.65
C ARG A 136 -14.02 1.12 17.65
N ASN A 137 -14.75 0.21 18.30
CA ASN A 137 -14.15 -0.84 19.12
C ASN A 137 -14.40 -2.21 18.47
N PRO A 138 -13.45 -2.75 17.68
CA PRO A 138 -13.65 -4.03 16.99
C PRO A 138 -13.69 -5.22 17.96
N LYS A 139 -13.16 -5.08 19.19
CA LYS A 139 -13.02 -6.18 20.13
C LYS A 139 -14.26 -6.40 21.00
N TYR A 140 -15.02 -5.35 21.32
CA TYR A 140 -16.07 -5.40 22.35
C TYR A 140 -17.45 -4.90 21.87
N SER A 141 -17.73 -4.93 20.57
CA SER A 141 -19.03 -4.57 19.98
C SER A 141 -19.64 -3.26 20.53
N PHE A 142 -18.81 -2.24 20.76
CA PHE A 142 -19.26 -0.95 21.29
C PHE A 142 -19.97 -0.17 20.18
N ASN A 143 -21.30 -0.15 20.24
CA ASN A 143 -22.21 0.41 19.24
C ASN A 143 -23.38 1.15 19.92
N ILE A 144 -24.29 1.70 19.11
CA ILE A 144 -25.42 2.52 19.55
C ILE A 144 -26.43 1.80 20.45
N ASN A 145 -26.42 0.46 20.43
CA ASN A 145 -27.28 -0.40 21.24
C ASN A 145 -26.56 -0.96 22.48
N THR A 146 -25.27 -0.65 22.68
CA THR A 146 -24.51 -1.10 23.84
C THR A 146 -25.15 -0.58 25.12
N SER A 147 -25.41 -1.49 26.06
CA SER A 147 -25.90 -1.17 27.40
C SER A 147 -24.80 -0.56 28.28
N GLU A 148 -25.17 0.15 29.34
CA GLU A 148 -24.19 0.69 30.29
C GLU A 148 -23.39 -0.43 30.97
N GLU A 149 -24.03 -1.56 31.27
CA GLU A 149 -23.42 -2.73 31.87
C GLU A 149 -22.38 -3.38 30.96
N GLU A 150 -22.64 -3.45 29.65
CA GLU A 150 -21.68 -3.95 28.65
C GLU A 150 -20.50 -2.99 28.49
N ALA A 151 -20.75 -1.69 28.39
CA ALA A 151 -19.68 -0.69 28.31
C ALA A 151 -18.79 -0.71 29.56
N GLU A 152 -19.35 -0.98 30.74
CA GLU A 152 -18.61 -1.08 31.99
C GLU A 152 -17.73 -2.35 32.06
N LYS A 153 -18.12 -3.43 31.36
CA LYS A 153 -17.35 -4.68 31.26
C LYS A 153 -16.15 -4.61 30.33
N ILE A 154 -16.05 -3.59 29.47
CA ILE A 154 -14.91 -3.42 28.57
C ILE A 154 -13.62 -3.29 29.41
N PRO A 155 -12.67 -4.23 29.28
CA PRO A 155 -11.47 -4.25 30.09
C PRO A 155 -10.55 -3.08 29.72
N TYR A 156 -9.71 -2.73 30.68
CA TYR A 156 -8.61 -1.81 30.53
C TYR A 156 -7.34 -2.63 30.27
N ASN A 157 -6.86 -2.66 29.04
CA ASN A 157 -5.59 -3.30 28.72
C ASN A 157 -4.48 -2.37 29.20
N GLN A 158 -4.01 -2.59 30.43
CA GLN A 158 -2.71 -2.08 30.81
C GLN A 158 -1.69 -2.76 29.90
N THR A 159 -1.17 -2.04 28.91
CA THR A 159 0.06 -2.47 28.24
C THR A 159 1.07 -2.72 29.36
N SER A 160 1.61 -3.92 29.38
CA SER A 160 2.33 -4.52 30.50
C SER A 160 3.73 -3.92 30.70
N ASP A 161 3.87 -2.60 30.64
CA ASP A 161 5.13 -1.86 30.77
C ASP A 161 5.60 -1.70 32.23
N LYS A 162 5.16 -2.57 33.15
CA LYS A 162 5.54 -2.50 34.57
C LYS A 162 6.09 -3.80 35.16
N LYS A 163 6.74 -4.66 34.37
CA LYS A 163 7.39 -5.85 34.93
C LYS A 163 8.68 -6.28 34.23
N VAL A 164 9.71 -5.43 34.28
CA VAL A 164 11.11 -5.88 34.24
C VAL A 164 11.93 -5.09 35.27
N GLU A 165 11.65 -5.31 36.55
CA GLU A 165 12.58 -4.99 37.62
C GLU A 165 12.27 -5.92 38.79
N SER A 166 13.04 -7.01 38.89
CA SER A 166 13.24 -7.92 40.04
C SER A 166 13.31 -9.41 39.63
N LYS A 167 14.25 -9.79 38.75
CA LYS A 167 14.79 -11.16 38.68
C LYS A 167 16.22 -11.13 38.14
N TYR A 168 17.12 -10.49 38.88
CA TYR A 168 18.56 -10.74 38.81
C TYR A 168 19.03 -10.96 40.25
N ASN A 169 18.90 -12.20 40.72
CA ASN A 169 19.62 -12.80 41.84
C ASN A 169 19.15 -14.23 42.02
N GLU A 170 19.45 -15.09 41.05
CA GLU A 170 19.62 -16.53 41.24
C GLU A 170 20.12 -17.09 39.89
N TYR A 171 20.99 -18.10 39.94
CA TYR A 171 21.78 -18.66 38.83
C TYR A 171 23.16 -18.02 38.58
N SER A 172 23.99 -18.03 39.63
CA SER A 172 25.40 -18.41 39.51
C SER A 172 25.59 -19.73 40.26
N SER A 173 25.58 -20.85 39.54
CA SER A 173 26.32 -22.09 39.84
C SER A 173 25.75 -23.24 39.01
N SER A 174 26.46 -23.63 37.96
CA SER A 174 26.98 -25.00 37.78
C SER A 174 27.46 -25.15 36.34
N ASN A 175 28.78 -25.19 36.19
CA ASN A 175 29.48 -25.80 35.06
C ASN A 175 29.08 -27.28 34.98
N GLU A 176 28.77 -27.78 33.79
CA GLU A 176 29.15 -29.13 33.41
C GLU A 176 29.29 -29.25 31.89
N SER A 177 30.48 -29.70 31.52
CA SER A 177 30.98 -30.02 30.18
C SER A 177 30.29 -31.25 29.61
N PHE A 178 29.91 -31.21 28.32
CA PHE A 178 29.55 -32.42 27.58
C PHE A 178 30.40 -32.52 26.31
N SER A 179 31.19 -33.58 26.26
CA SER A 179 32.10 -33.96 25.19
C SER A 179 31.36 -34.69 24.07
N THR A 180 31.81 -34.41 22.85
CA THR A 180 31.65 -35.20 21.63
C THR A 180 32.26 -36.59 21.77
N GLU A 181 31.58 -37.62 21.27
CA GLU A 181 32.21 -38.82 20.73
C GLU A 181 31.27 -39.54 19.75
N ASP A 182 31.92 -40.06 18.71
CA ASP A 182 31.41 -40.69 17.50
C ASP A 182 30.76 -42.07 17.76
N ASN A 183 30.00 -42.57 16.77
CA ASN A 183 30.09 -43.93 16.21
C ASN A 183 28.99 -44.18 15.15
N ASP A 184 29.44 -44.27 13.90
CA ASP A 184 29.42 -45.47 13.05
C ASP A 184 28.09 -46.20 12.71
N GLU A 185 27.82 -46.19 11.40
CA GLU A 185 27.75 -47.38 10.51
C GLU A 185 26.43 -48.15 10.28
N TYR A 186 26.29 -48.58 9.01
CA TYR A 186 25.32 -49.48 8.34
C TYR A 186 23.96 -48.87 7.91
N ASP A 187 23.38 -49.15 6.73
CA ASP A 187 23.67 -50.17 5.72
C ASP A 187 22.98 -49.83 4.36
N ASP A 188 23.50 -50.47 3.32
CA ASP A 188 23.06 -50.49 1.92
C ASP A 188 21.58 -50.85 1.69
N ILE A 189 20.89 -50.16 0.76
CA ILE A 189 19.79 -50.74 -0.04
C ILE A 189 19.85 -50.24 -1.49
N GLU A 190 20.40 -51.14 -2.31
CA GLU A 190 20.03 -51.56 -3.67
C GLU A 190 19.29 -50.64 -4.66
N ASN A 191 19.99 -50.46 -5.79
CA ASN A 191 19.49 -50.16 -7.12
C ASN A 191 18.36 -51.10 -7.57
N THR A 192 17.33 -50.54 -8.19
CA THR A 192 16.54 -51.26 -9.20
C THR A 192 16.42 -50.42 -10.47
N ASP A 193 17.28 -50.74 -11.43
CA ASP A 193 17.08 -50.46 -12.83
C ASP A 193 15.89 -51.30 -13.35
N VAL A 194 14.88 -50.65 -13.91
CA VAL A 194 13.93 -51.30 -14.82
C VAL A 194 13.85 -50.45 -16.10
N ASN A 195 14.61 -50.90 -17.08
CA ASN A 195 14.50 -50.53 -18.49
C ASN A 195 13.27 -51.18 -19.12
N GLY A 196 12.64 -50.44 -20.04
CA GLY A 196 12.09 -50.97 -21.28
C GLY A 196 10.61 -51.33 -21.27
N ASN A 197 9.79 -50.47 -21.88
CA ASN A 197 9.07 -50.84 -23.10
C ASN A 197 8.56 -49.61 -23.82
N GLU A 198 9.02 -49.47 -25.07
CA GLU A 198 8.49 -48.59 -26.10
C GLU A 198 7.14 -49.13 -26.57
N GLU A 199 6.07 -48.35 -26.45
CA GLU A 199 4.89 -48.51 -27.30
C GLU A 199 4.54 -47.15 -27.92
N ASN A 200 4.67 -47.11 -29.24
CA ASN A 200 4.25 -46.02 -30.10
C ASN A 200 2.72 -45.98 -30.14
N GLY A 201 2.13 -45.00 -29.47
CA GLY A 201 0.72 -44.63 -29.60
C GLY A 201 0.59 -43.31 -30.32
N GLU A 202 0.40 -43.37 -31.64
CA GLU A 202 -0.05 -42.26 -32.49
C GLU A 202 -1.49 -41.92 -32.09
N TYR A 203 -1.66 -40.84 -31.32
CA TYR A 203 -2.98 -40.25 -31.03
C TYR A 203 -3.12 -38.97 -31.86
N ASP A 204 -4.03 -39.02 -32.83
CA ASP A 204 -4.59 -37.85 -33.50
C ASP A 204 -5.46 -37.08 -32.49
N ASP A 205 -4.88 -36.07 -31.84
CA ASP A 205 -5.63 -35.06 -31.09
C ASP A 205 -6.26 -34.06 -32.08
N GLU A 206 -7.42 -34.42 -32.63
CA GLU A 206 -8.38 -33.44 -33.13
C GLU A 206 -8.90 -32.65 -31.92
N VAL A 207 -8.29 -31.49 -31.69
CA VAL A 207 -8.80 -30.46 -30.78
C VAL A 207 -10.12 -29.94 -31.35
N ASN A 208 -11.23 -30.54 -30.90
CA ASN A 208 -12.54 -29.93 -30.98
C ASN A 208 -12.56 -28.75 -30.00
N ASP A 209 -12.36 -27.55 -30.54
CA ASP A 209 -12.79 -26.30 -29.90
C ASP A 209 -14.32 -26.31 -29.78
N GLU A 210 -14.82 -27.01 -28.76
CA GLU A 210 -16.18 -26.83 -28.30
C GLU A 210 -16.27 -25.42 -27.69
N ASP A 211 -16.75 -24.47 -28.49
CA ASP A 211 -17.30 -23.19 -28.06
C ASP A 211 -18.37 -23.45 -26.99
N LEU A 212 -17.94 -23.51 -25.72
CA LEU A 212 -18.81 -23.52 -24.56
C LEU A 212 -19.63 -22.23 -24.58
N ASN A 213 -20.93 -22.35 -24.76
CA ASN A 213 -21.91 -21.26 -24.69
C ASN A 213 -21.74 -20.46 -23.38
N GLU A 214 -21.01 -19.33 -23.44
CA GLU A 214 -20.76 -18.42 -22.31
C GLU A 214 -22.06 -17.73 -21.79
N GLU A 215 -23.19 -17.83 -22.50
CA GLU A 215 -24.40 -17.08 -22.17
C GLU A 215 -25.19 -17.61 -20.96
N GLU A 216 -25.11 -18.90 -20.61
CA GLU A 216 -25.91 -19.44 -19.49
C GLU A 216 -25.25 -19.33 -18.10
N MET A 217 -23.95 -19.03 -18.01
CA MET A 217 -23.28 -18.85 -16.70
C MET A 217 -23.34 -17.41 -16.14
N GLY A 218 -23.67 -16.40 -16.95
CA GLY A 218 -23.54 -15.00 -16.54
C GLY A 218 -24.62 -14.48 -15.57
N ILE A 219 -25.84 -15.00 -15.65
CA ILE A 219 -26.96 -14.53 -14.80
C ILE A 219 -26.79 -15.02 -13.35
N GLY A 220 -26.18 -16.19 -13.14
CA GLY A 220 -25.97 -16.77 -11.81
C GLY A 220 -25.00 -15.97 -10.95
N GLY A 221 -23.93 -15.43 -11.54
CA GLY A 221 -22.91 -14.65 -10.82
C GLY A 221 -23.45 -13.33 -10.27
N ILE A 222 -24.25 -12.62 -11.06
CA ILE A 222 -24.83 -11.32 -10.67
C ILE A 222 -25.85 -11.48 -9.54
N ASN A 223 -26.70 -12.51 -9.60
CA ASN A 223 -27.67 -12.77 -8.54
C ASN A 223 -26.97 -13.13 -7.22
N LYS A 224 -25.87 -13.89 -7.28
CA LYS A 224 -25.06 -14.22 -6.11
C LYS A 224 -24.33 -12.99 -5.55
N LEU A 225 -23.87 -12.08 -6.41
CA LEU A 225 -23.33 -10.79 -5.98
C LEU A 225 -24.38 -9.97 -5.25
N GLN A 226 -25.57 -9.82 -5.82
CA GLN A 226 -26.67 -9.10 -5.18
C GLN A 226 -27.03 -9.73 -3.84
N GLU A 227 -27.08 -11.06 -3.73
CA GLU A 227 -27.35 -11.75 -2.47
C GLU A 227 -26.29 -11.42 -1.40
N ILE A 228 -25.01 -11.41 -1.78
CA ILE A 228 -23.91 -11.10 -0.86
C ILE A 228 -23.91 -9.62 -0.45
N PHE A 229 -24.16 -8.71 -1.39
CA PHE A 229 -24.23 -7.27 -1.10
C PHE A 229 -25.49 -6.89 -0.31
N ASN A 230 -26.63 -7.52 -0.59
CA ASN A 230 -27.88 -7.25 0.13
C ASN A 230 -27.80 -7.72 1.59
N ASN A 231 -27.00 -8.74 1.88
CA ASN A 231 -26.80 -9.26 3.24
C ASN A 231 -25.73 -8.49 4.04
N ASP A 232 -24.94 -7.62 3.39
CA ASP A 232 -23.89 -6.84 4.05
C ASP A 232 -23.89 -5.39 3.57
N GLN A 233 -24.63 -4.55 4.31
CA GLN A 233 -24.79 -3.13 4.03
C GLN A 233 -23.44 -2.37 3.94
N PHE A 234 -22.40 -2.84 4.64
CA PHE A 234 -21.08 -2.19 4.62
C PHE A 234 -20.33 -2.47 3.32
N LEU A 235 -20.33 -3.73 2.87
CA LEU A 235 -19.69 -4.10 1.60
C LEU A 235 -20.35 -3.39 0.42
N SER A 236 -21.68 -3.21 0.46
CA SER A 236 -22.40 -2.47 -0.57
C SER A 236 -21.95 -1.02 -0.67
N GLY A 237 -21.72 -0.34 0.47
CA GLY A 237 -21.30 1.07 0.48
C GLY A 237 -19.88 1.30 -0.07
N ASP A 238 -18.90 0.50 0.36
CA ASP A 238 -17.51 0.63 -0.12
C ASP A 238 -17.41 0.32 -1.63
N PHE A 239 -18.19 -0.66 -2.09
CA PHE A 239 -18.26 -1.04 -3.48
C PHE A 239 -18.83 0.07 -4.37
N GLU A 240 -19.98 0.62 -3.99
CA GLU A 240 -20.62 1.71 -4.72
C GLU A 240 -19.68 2.94 -4.73
N PHE A 241 -19.02 3.22 -3.62
CA PHE A 241 -18.02 4.28 -3.54
C PHE A 241 -16.83 4.09 -4.49
N ILE A 242 -16.32 2.87 -4.65
CA ILE A 242 -15.23 2.59 -5.59
C ILE A 242 -15.73 2.71 -7.04
N MET A 243 -16.87 2.10 -7.34
CA MET A 243 -17.41 2.03 -8.71
C MET A 243 -17.94 3.37 -9.22
N THR A 244 -18.36 4.28 -8.34
CA THR A 244 -18.71 5.66 -8.70
C THR A 244 -17.50 6.47 -9.17
N LYS A 245 -16.28 6.10 -8.77
CA LYS A 245 -15.03 6.75 -9.20
C LYS A 245 -14.46 6.20 -10.51
N VAL A 246 -14.89 5.01 -10.94
CA VAL A 246 -14.45 4.39 -12.19
C VAL A 246 -15.17 5.06 -13.36
N SER A 247 -14.44 5.69 -14.28
CA SER A 247 -15.01 6.48 -15.39
C SER A 247 -15.44 5.62 -16.59
N LYS A 248 -15.98 4.43 -16.32
CA LYS A 248 -16.45 3.46 -17.32
C LYS A 248 -17.98 3.41 -17.31
N ASN A 249 -18.58 2.93 -18.39
CA ASN A 249 -20.02 2.75 -18.45
C ASN A 249 -20.48 1.57 -17.57
N GLU A 250 -21.78 1.52 -17.25
CA GLU A 250 -22.34 0.51 -16.36
C GLU A 250 -22.24 -0.92 -16.91
N ILE A 251 -22.22 -1.10 -18.23
CA ILE A 251 -22.03 -2.40 -18.87
C ILE A 251 -20.62 -2.93 -18.58
N TRP A 252 -19.60 -2.09 -18.75
CA TRP A 252 -18.20 -2.41 -18.45
C TRP A 252 -18.04 -2.74 -16.97
N LYS A 253 -18.60 -1.90 -16.07
CA LYS A 253 -18.51 -2.12 -14.62
C LYS A 253 -19.11 -3.47 -14.25
N ARG A 254 -20.31 -3.78 -14.74
CA ARG A 254 -20.97 -5.07 -14.50
C ARG A 254 -20.11 -6.24 -14.94
N LYS A 255 -19.61 -6.22 -16.19
CA LYS A 255 -18.74 -7.30 -16.73
C LYS A 255 -17.44 -7.45 -15.94
N PHE A 256 -16.83 -6.32 -15.55
CA PHE A 256 -15.61 -6.33 -14.75
C PHE A 256 -15.87 -6.98 -13.39
N LEU A 257 -16.93 -6.54 -12.72
CA LEU A 257 -17.31 -7.01 -11.39
C LEU A 257 -17.59 -8.50 -11.39
N GLU A 258 -18.42 -8.97 -12.31
CA GLU A 258 -18.76 -10.37 -12.48
C GLU A 258 -17.51 -11.25 -12.59
N LYS A 259 -16.54 -10.86 -13.44
CA LYS A 259 -15.28 -11.62 -13.61
C LYS A 259 -14.46 -11.65 -12.33
N VAL A 260 -14.19 -10.50 -11.73
CA VAL A 260 -13.36 -10.40 -10.52
C VAL A 260 -13.99 -11.15 -9.35
N THR A 261 -15.31 -11.04 -9.17
CA THR A 261 -15.99 -11.68 -8.06
C THR A 261 -16.09 -13.19 -8.25
N ASN A 262 -16.35 -13.66 -9.47
CA ASN A 262 -16.40 -15.08 -9.76
C ASN A 262 -15.04 -15.75 -9.46
N ASP A 263 -13.94 -15.12 -9.84
CA ASP A 263 -12.61 -15.64 -9.53
C ASP A 263 -12.31 -15.54 -8.04
N PHE A 264 -12.58 -14.40 -7.40
CA PHE A 264 -12.36 -14.25 -5.97
C PHE A 264 -13.14 -15.28 -5.13
N PHE A 265 -14.40 -15.57 -5.47
CA PHE A 265 -15.19 -16.57 -4.76
C PHE A 265 -14.70 -18.00 -4.96
N LYS A 266 -14.03 -18.32 -6.07
CA LYS A 266 -13.34 -19.62 -6.22
C LYS A 266 -12.19 -19.72 -5.21
N ILE A 267 -11.44 -18.63 -5.02
CA ILE A 267 -10.30 -18.57 -4.08
C ILE A 267 -10.80 -18.65 -2.64
N SER A 268 -11.77 -17.79 -2.28
CA SER A 268 -12.30 -17.69 -0.92
C SER A 268 -13.26 -18.82 -0.55
N LYS A 269 -13.56 -19.75 -1.47
CA LYS A 269 -14.55 -20.82 -1.29
C LYS A 269 -15.93 -20.27 -0.90
N GLY A 270 -16.28 -19.09 -1.42
CA GLY A 270 -17.53 -18.39 -1.11
C GLY A 270 -17.48 -17.46 0.11
N GLU A 271 -16.34 -17.36 0.81
CA GLU A 271 -16.17 -16.44 1.95
C GLU A 271 -15.88 -15.00 1.51
N LYS A 272 -15.98 -14.06 2.46
CA LYS A 272 -15.78 -12.61 2.23
C LYS A 272 -14.31 -12.17 2.17
N CYS A 273 -13.42 -12.98 2.73
CA CYS A 273 -11.98 -12.80 2.70
C CYS A 273 -11.30 -14.11 2.28
N ALA A 274 -10.05 -14.00 1.85
CA ALA A 274 -9.17 -15.13 1.55
C ALA A 274 -7.78 -14.81 2.08
N LYS A 275 -6.98 -15.83 2.42
CA LYS A 275 -5.58 -15.60 2.79
C LYS A 275 -4.81 -15.03 1.62
N ILE A 276 -3.90 -14.10 1.89
CA ILE A 276 -3.09 -13.46 0.85
C ILE A 276 -2.31 -14.47 0.01
N ASP A 277 -1.75 -15.50 0.65
CA ASP A 277 -1.00 -16.57 -0.03
C ASP A 277 -1.89 -17.35 -1.00
N ASP A 278 -3.12 -17.69 -0.60
CA ASP A 278 -4.07 -18.42 -1.47
C ASP A 278 -4.45 -17.59 -2.70
N VAL A 279 -4.63 -16.27 -2.52
CA VAL A 279 -4.90 -15.34 -3.62
C VAL A 279 -3.70 -15.26 -4.58
N ILE A 280 -2.48 -15.14 -4.06
CA ILE A 280 -1.26 -15.08 -4.89
C ILE A 280 -1.05 -16.39 -5.64
N GLN A 281 -1.20 -17.54 -4.98
CA GLN A 281 -1.09 -18.84 -5.64
C GLN A 281 -2.12 -19.00 -6.76
N TYR A 282 -3.36 -18.54 -6.54
CA TYR A 282 -4.37 -18.55 -7.59
C TYR A 282 -3.98 -17.64 -8.78
N ILE A 283 -3.50 -16.42 -8.50
CA ILE A 283 -2.99 -15.50 -9.54
C ILE A 283 -1.93 -16.20 -10.37
N LEU A 284 -0.95 -16.83 -9.72
CA LEU A 284 0.12 -17.54 -10.42
C LEU A 284 -0.40 -18.74 -11.22
N ASN A 285 -1.37 -19.50 -10.72
CA ASN A 285 -1.88 -20.69 -11.40
C ASN A 285 -2.77 -20.36 -12.61
N VAL A 286 -3.55 -19.28 -12.55
CA VAL A 286 -4.47 -18.88 -13.64
C VAL A 286 -3.73 -18.12 -14.75
N ASN A 287 -2.68 -17.38 -14.40
CA ASN A 287 -1.73 -16.92 -15.42
C ASN A 287 -0.97 -18.17 -15.86
N GLN A 288 -0.95 -18.50 -17.15
CA GLN A 288 -0.05 -19.57 -17.62
C GLN A 288 1.38 -19.12 -17.28
N VAL A 289 1.96 -19.67 -16.21
CA VAL A 289 3.24 -19.23 -15.61
C VAL A 289 4.36 -19.15 -16.65
N SER A 290 4.22 -19.89 -17.76
CA SER A 290 5.09 -19.86 -18.94
C SER A 290 5.40 -18.46 -19.47
N ILE A 291 4.57 -17.45 -19.22
CA ILE A 291 4.80 -16.08 -19.68
C ILE A 291 5.82 -15.33 -18.79
N ILE A 292 5.97 -15.69 -17.52
CA ILE A 292 6.86 -15.00 -16.59
C ILE A 292 8.21 -15.71 -16.56
N PRO A 293 9.32 -15.03 -16.90
CA PRO A 293 10.64 -15.62 -16.77
C PRO A 293 10.90 -16.08 -15.33
N ASN A 294 11.46 -17.29 -15.16
CA ASN A 294 11.69 -17.91 -13.84
C ASN A 294 12.51 -16.99 -12.91
N GLU A 295 13.44 -16.22 -13.45
CA GLU A 295 14.27 -15.25 -12.72
C GLU A 295 13.49 -14.05 -12.18
N LYS A 296 12.26 -13.80 -12.63
CA LYS A 296 11.36 -12.75 -12.14
C LYS A 296 10.29 -13.26 -11.20
N LEU A 297 10.01 -14.57 -11.15
CA LEU A 297 8.88 -15.12 -10.40
C LEU A 297 8.85 -14.70 -8.92
N ASN A 298 9.99 -14.82 -8.22
CA ASN A 298 10.08 -14.40 -6.81
C ASN A 298 9.85 -12.89 -6.62
N SER A 299 10.33 -12.07 -7.56
CA SER A 299 10.10 -10.63 -7.53
C SER A 299 8.63 -10.30 -7.74
N VAL A 300 7.93 -11.03 -8.63
CA VAL A 300 6.48 -10.90 -8.83
C VAL A 300 5.71 -11.27 -7.56
N ILE A 301 6.06 -12.38 -6.91
CA ILE A 301 5.44 -12.80 -5.64
C ILE A 301 5.61 -11.72 -4.56
N ASN A 302 6.84 -11.26 -4.36
CA ASN A 302 7.15 -10.23 -3.36
C ASN A 302 6.41 -8.92 -3.67
N ASN A 303 6.33 -8.54 -4.94
CA ASN A 303 5.63 -7.34 -5.38
C ASN A 303 4.12 -7.46 -5.21
N LEU A 304 3.52 -8.64 -5.44
CA LEU A 304 2.10 -8.88 -5.14
C LEU A 304 1.82 -8.73 -3.64
N HIS A 305 2.65 -9.32 -2.78
CA HIS A 305 2.55 -9.10 -1.33
C HIS A 305 2.64 -7.62 -0.96
N ALA A 306 3.63 -6.91 -1.51
CA ALA A 306 3.81 -5.50 -1.26
C ALA A 306 2.60 -4.67 -1.74
N ILE A 307 2.06 -4.94 -2.93
CA ILE A 307 0.89 -4.25 -3.46
C ILE A 307 -0.32 -4.47 -2.55
N PHE A 308 -0.58 -5.70 -2.09
CA PHE A 308 -1.66 -5.93 -1.13
C PHE A 308 -1.44 -5.17 0.17
N GLN A 309 -0.22 -5.14 0.71
CA GLN A 309 0.11 -4.37 1.91
C GLN A 309 -0.16 -2.87 1.71
N PHE A 310 0.25 -2.29 0.58
CA PHE A 310 0.06 -0.86 0.29
C PHE A 310 -1.35 -0.49 -0.18
N ALA A 311 -2.07 -1.39 -0.85
CA ALA A 311 -3.40 -1.10 -1.39
C ALA A 311 -4.51 -1.15 -0.33
N THR A 312 -4.30 -1.94 0.72
CA THR A 312 -5.34 -2.25 1.71
C THR A 312 -5.18 -1.47 3.01
N ASN A 313 -3.96 -1.01 3.35
CA ASN A 313 -3.70 -0.34 4.63
C ASN A 313 -2.85 0.94 4.54
N GLU A 314 -3.36 2.01 5.16
CA GLU A 314 -2.54 3.11 5.70
C GLU A 314 -1.88 2.74 7.05
N SER A 315 -2.17 1.55 7.59
CA SER A 315 -1.59 1.04 8.84
C SER A 315 -0.39 0.13 8.58
N SER A 316 0.67 0.30 9.37
CA SER A 316 1.90 -0.50 9.33
C SER A 316 1.74 -1.97 9.77
N GLN A 317 0.52 -2.49 9.85
CA GLN A 317 0.25 -3.86 10.27
C GLN A 317 0.28 -4.80 9.06
N GLN A 318 0.91 -5.97 9.25
CA GLN A 318 0.86 -7.05 8.27
C GLN A 318 -0.59 -7.51 8.07
N ILE A 319 -0.90 -7.83 6.83
CA ILE A 319 -2.24 -8.22 6.39
C ILE A 319 -2.14 -9.66 5.94
N ASP A 320 -2.83 -10.53 6.66
CA ASP A 320 -2.86 -11.96 6.35
C ASP A 320 -4.04 -12.32 5.44
N GLU A 321 -5.06 -11.46 5.39
CA GLU A 321 -6.31 -11.67 4.67
C GLU A 321 -6.63 -10.54 3.70
N VAL A 322 -7.08 -10.91 2.50
CA VAL A 322 -7.50 -10.02 1.42
C VAL A 322 -9.03 -10.07 1.34
N THR A 323 -9.69 -8.92 1.36
CA THR A 323 -11.14 -8.84 1.15
C THR A 323 -11.49 -8.74 -0.35
N ILE A 324 -12.76 -8.98 -0.69
CA ILE A 324 -13.23 -8.78 -2.07
C ILE A 324 -13.03 -7.33 -2.57
N VAL A 325 -13.12 -6.35 -1.67
CA VAL A 325 -12.90 -4.93 -1.99
C VAL A 325 -11.45 -4.69 -2.38
N ASP A 326 -10.52 -5.35 -1.70
CA ASP A 326 -9.08 -5.26 -1.98
C ASP A 326 -8.74 -5.90 -3.32
N ALA A 327 -9.32 -7.08 -3.60
CA ALA A 327 -9.21 -7.75 -4.89
C ALA A 327 -9.75 -6.87 -6.05
N ILE A 328 -10.91 -6.23 -5.86
CA ILE A 328 -11.48 -5.30 -6.84
C ILE A 328 -10.52 -4.14 -7.12
N LYS A 329 -9.97 -3.49 -6.08
CA LYS A 329 -9.02 -2.39 -6.25
C LYS A 329 -7.75 -2.85 -6.97
N LEU A 330 -7.24 -4.03 -6.64
CA LEU A 330 -6.08 -4.59 -7.33
C LEU A 330 -6.38 -4.81 -8.82
N CYS A 331 -7.52 -5.44 -9.12
CA CYS A 331 -7.89 -5.74 -10.49
C CYS A 331 -8.18 -4.50 -11.33
N LEU A 332 -8.74 -3.44 -10.73
CA LEU A 332 -8.92 -2.16 -11.41
C LEU A 332 -7.59 -1.52 -11.82
N ARG A 333 -6.49 -1.82 -11.13
CA ARG A 333 -5.17 -1.22 -11.39
C ARG A 333 -4.30 -2.05 -12.31
N PHE A 334 -4.35 -3.37 -12.18
CA PHE A 334 -3.39 -4.27 -12.84
C PHE A 334 -4.04 -5.33 -13.73
N GLY A 335 -5.37 -5.32 -13.88
CA GLY A 335 -6.11 -6.22 -14.77
C GLY A 335 -6.81 -7.34 -14.01
N LEU A 336 -7.49 -8.22 -14.74
CA LEU A 336 -8.17 -9.36 -14.13
C LEU A 336 -7.16 -10.34 -13.51
N PHE A 337 -7.62 -11.25 -12.65
CA PHE A 337 -6.78 -12.24 -11.98
C PHE A 337 -5.80 -12.95 -12.93
N LYS A 338 -6.29 -13.35 -14.10
CA LYS A 338 -5.51 -14.00 -15.16
C LYS A 338 -4.43 -13.14 -15.83
N ASP A 339 -4.43 -11.84 -15.60
CA ASP A 339 -3.51 -10.86 -16.20
C ASP A 339 -2.60 -10.19 -15.14
N LEU A 340 -2.89 -10.40 -13.85
CA LEU A 340 -2.20 -9.74 -12.73
C LEU A 340 -0.71 -10.10 -12.68
N ALA A 341 -0.37 -11.39 -12.79
CA ALA A 341 1.01 -11.83 -12.65
C ALA A 341 1.88 -11.28 -13.78
N SER A 342 1.38 -11.32 -15.02
CA SER A 342 2.04 -10.72 -16.18
C SER A 342 2.21 -9.20 -16.01
N SER A 343 1.13 -8.49 -15.63
CA SER A 343 1.16 -7.04 -15.46
C SER A 343 2.09 -6.57 -14.35
N VAL A 344 2.19 -7.33 -13.25
CA VAL A 344 3.16 -7.07 -12.17
C VAL A 344 4.57 -7.46 -12.61
N GLY A 345 4.73 -8.51 -13.42
CA GLY A 345 6.02 -8.92 -14.00
C GLY A 345 6.67 -7.85 -14.88
N GLU A 346 5.88 -7.08 -15.61
CA GLU A 346 6.35 -5.94 -16.41
C GLU A 346 7.01 -4.85 -15.54
N ILE A 347 6.47 -4.59 -14.34
CA ILE A 347 6.99 -3.58 -13.39
C ILE A 347 7.95 -4.16 -12.33
N SER A 348 8.34 -5.43 -12.46
CA SER A 348 9.24 -6.11 -11.53
C SER A 348 10.69 -6.14 -12.04
N THR A 349 11.65 -5.89 -11.16
CA THR A 349 13.09 -6.05 -11.46
C THR A 349 13.50 -7.52 -11.43
N PRO A 350 14.50 -7.94 -12.23
CA PRO A 350 15.10 -9.27 -12.09
C PRO A 350 15.76 -9.46 -10.70
N ASN A 351 15.69 -10.68 -10.16
CA ASN A 351 16.14 -11.04 -8.80
C ASN A 351 17.62 -10.71 -8.46
N HIS A 352 18.46 -10.36 -9.43
CA HIS A 352 19.90 -10.13 -9.23
C HIS A 352 20.24 -8.73 -8.68
N ILE A 353 19.30 -7.78 -8.70
CA ILE A 353 19.51 -6.40 -8.25
C ILE A 353 18.92 -6.22 -6.83
N LYS A 354 19.49 -6.91 -5.82
CA LYS A 354 18.95 -6.95 -4.44
C LYS A 354 19.37 -5.78 -3.53
N SER A 355 19.89 -4.68 -4.05
CA SER A 355 20.48 -3.63 -3.20
C SER A 355 19.46 -2.79 -2.41
N SER A 356 18.17 -2.80 -2.80
CA SER A 356 17.10 -2.10 -2.08
C SER A 356 15.90 -3.03 -1.97
N GLY A 357 15.35 -3.25 -0.77
CA GLY A 357 14.31 -4.25 -0.46
C GLY A 357 12.98 -4.21 -1.25
N ASN A 358 12.87 -3.38 -2.30
CA ASN A 358 11.73 -3.34 -3.21
C ASN A 358 12.13 -3.98 -4.55
N ALA A 359 11.37 -4.96 -5.03
CA ALA A 359 11.61 -5.64 -6.30
C ALA A 359 10.89 -4.95 -7.49
N PHE A 360 10.53 -3.67 -7.37
CA PHE A 360 9.91 -2.87 -8.43
C PHE A 360 10.95 -2.13 -9.26
N VAL A 361 10.63 -1.85 -10.52
CA VAL A 361 11.43 -0.95 -11.36
C VAL A 361 11.56 0.45 -10.73
N PRO A 362 12.70 1.14 -10.85
CA PRO A 362 12.97 2.38 -10.09
C PRO A 362 12.01 3.55 -10.38
N TRP A 363 11.32 3.52 -11.52
CA TRP A 363 10.35 4.53 -11.93
C TRP A 363 8.92 4.21 -11.48
N PHE A 364 8.65 3.04 -10.89
CA PHE A 364 7.33 2.68 -10.37
C PHE A 364 7.33 2.66 -8.84
N ILE A 365 6.33 3.31 -8.24
CA ILE A 365 6.23 3.48 -6.80
C ILE A 365 4.86 2.97 -6.34
N PRO A 366 4.78 1.85 -5.60
CA PRO A 366 3.53 1.23 -5.18
C PRO A 366 2.87 1.96 -4.00
N SER A 367 2.84 3.30 -4.02
CA SER A 367 2.27 4.13 -2.95
C SER A 367 1.41 5.26 -3.52
N THR A 368 0.46 5.73 -2.73
CA THR A 368 -0.33 6.94 -3.03
C THR A 368 0.31 8.21 -2.47
N ASP A 369 1.24 8.07 -1.52
CA ASP A 369 1.92 9.16 -0.80
C ASP A 369 2.86 9.95 -1.73
N VAL A 370 2.54 11.23 -1.91
CA VAL A 370 3.29 12.15 -2.78
C VAL A 370 4.67 12.49 -2.21
N GLY A 371 4.79 12.63 -0.88
CA GLY A 371 6.07 12.93 -0.22
C GLY A 371 7.07 11.79 -0.37
N PHE A 372 6.61 10.55 -0.17
CA PHE A 372 7.42 9.35 -0.44
C PHE A 372 7.87 9.30 -1.91
N VAL A 373 6.97 9.64 -2.83
CA VAL A 373 7.27 9.64 -4.27
C VAL A 373 8.32 10.67 -4.64
N PHE A 374 8.28 11.88 -4.10
CA PHE A 374 9.32 12.87 -4.33
C PHE A 374 10.69 12.41 -3.83
N HIS A 375 10.75 11.73 -2.67
CA HIS A 375 12.00 11.17 -2.18
C HIS A 375 12.55 10.09 -3.11
N ALA A 376 11.69 9.21 -3.61
CA ALA A 376 12.06 8.16 -4.57
C ALA A 376 12.54 8.74 -5.91
N ILE A 377 11.84 9.75 -6.47
CA ILE A 377 12.25 10.42 -7.72
C ILE A 377 13.63 11.08 -7.56
N ARG A 378 13.89 11.75 -6.43
CA ARG A 378 15.19 12.37 -6.17
C ARG A 378 16.33 11.34 -6.08
N SER A 379 16.01 10.13 -5.66
CA SER A 379 16.99 9.05 -5.46
C SER A 379 17.22 8.23 -6.72
N ASN A 380 16.26 8.16 -7.63
CA ASN A 380 16.38 7.37 -8.84
C ASN A 380 17.08 8.16 -9.98
N SER A 381 17.35 7.48 -11.11
CA SER A 381 17.98 8.06 -12.29
C SER A 381 17.01 8.86 -13.17
N TYR A 382 15.72 8.79 -12.89
CA TYR A 382 14.64 9.40 -13.66
C TYR A 382 14.18 10.67 -12.92
N ASN A 383 14.05 11.81 -13.58
CA ASN A 383 13.40 12.96 -12.93
C ASN A 383 11.88 12.79 -12.83
N TRP A 384 11.37 11.56 -12.92
CA TRP A 384 9.94 11.24 -12.89
C TRP A 384 9.71 9.84 -12.30
N ALA A 385 8.47 9.59 -11.88
CA ALA A 385 7.99 8.27 -11.49
C ALA A 385 6.48 8.15 -11.70
N ILE A 386 6.00 6.91 -11.79
CA ILE A 386 4.57 6.56 -11.78
C ILE A 386 4.22 6.02 -10.40
N LYS A 387 3.14 6.54 -9.83
CA LYS A 387 2.61 6.11 -8.54
C LYS A 387 1.16 5.68 -8.64
N LEU A 388 0.65 5.04 -7.59
CA LEU A 388 -0.77 4.72 -7.47
C LEU A 388 -1.60 6.01 -7.34
N SER A 389 -2.74 6.08 -8.02
CA SER A 389 -3.68 7.19 -7.83
C SER A 389 -4.49 7.00 -6.55
N GLY A 390 -4.55 8.06 -5.74
CA GLY A 390 -5.40 8.10 -4.54
C GLY A 390 -6.85 8.48 -4.86
N SER A 391 -7.08 9.14 -6.00
CA SER A 391 -8.40 9.64 -6.41
C SER A 391 -9.10 8.72 -7.41
N SER A 392 -8.36 7.96 -8.22
CA SER A 392 -8.90 7.02 -9.23
C SER A 392 -8.49 5.59 -8.88
N PRO A 393 -9.43 4.68 -8.57
CA PRO A 393 -9.11 3.30 -8.25
C PRO A 393 -8.57 2.54 -9.47
N ASP A 394 -8.94 2.96 -10.68
CA ASP A 394 -8.56 2.44 -12.00
C ASP A 394 -7.43 3.25 -12.66
N GLY A 395 -6.59 3.92 -11.86
CA GLY A 395 -5.60 4.82 -12.43
C GLY A 395 -4.30 4.95 -11.64
N PHE A 396 -3.35 5.57 -12.33
CA PHE A 396 -2.02 5.92 -11.87
C PHE A 396 -1.79 7.42 -12.04
N THR A 397 -0.73 7.93 -11.43
CA THR A 397 -0.28 9.30 -11.62
C THR A 397 1.20 9.32 -11.92
N MET A 398 1.58 9.89 -13.06
CA MET A 398 2.97 10.23 -13.33
C MET A 398 3.27 11.57 -12.67
N ILE A 399 4.36 11.62 -11.92
CA ILE A 399 4.93 12.83 -11.34
C ILE A 399 6.29 13.06 -12.00
N LYS A 400 6.52 14.25 -12.53
CA LYS A 400 7.79 14.68 -13.12
C LYS A 400 8.28 15.95 -12.44
N LEU A 401 9.53 15.95 -12.00
CA LEU A 401 10.23 17.13 -11.54
C LEU A 401 10.90 17.83 -12.72
N ASP A 402 10.81 19.16 -12.76
CA ASP A 402 11.52 19.97 -13.75
C ASP A 402 13.05 19.83 -13.58
N GLU A 403 13.48 19.87 -12.33
CA GLU A 403 14.88 19.69 -11.92
C GLU A 403 14.96 18.69 -10.78
N LYS A 404 16.05 17.90 -10.73
CA LYS A 404 16.23 16.86 -9.70
C LYS A 404 16.13 17.41 -8.27
N ASN A 405 16.56 18.66 -8.06
CA ASN A 405 16.54 19.33 -6.76
C ASN A 405 15.46 20.43 -6.67
N ALA A 406 14.48 20.42 -7.58
CA ALA A 406 13.41 21.40 -7.57
C ALA A 406 12.66 21.39 -6.22
N PRO A 407 12.16 22.56 -5.78
CA PRO A 407 11.20 22.66 -4.67
C PRO A 407 9.99 21.75 -4.91
N LEU A 408 9.32 21.32 -3.84
CA LEU A 408 8.15 20.43 -3.91
C LEU A 408 6.98 20.99 -4.73
N ASP A 409 6.98 22.28 -5.02
CA ASP A 409 5.90 22.96 -5.74
C ASP A 409 6.14 23.00 -7.26
N ASN A 410 7.32 22.58 -7.74
CA ASN A 410 7.66 22.65 -9.16
C ASN A 410 7.72 21.27 -9.81
N TYR A 411 6.54 20.75 -10.15
CA TYR A 411 6.38 19.44 -10.76
C TYR A 411 5.15 19.38 -11.68
N HIS A 412 5.21 18.45 -12.63
CA HIS A 412 4.11 18.12 -13.52
C HIS A 412 3.44 16.82 -13.08
N MET A 413 2.11 16.82 -13.06
CA MET A 413 1.29 15.63 -12.83
C MET A 413 0.52 15.26 -14.09
N MET A 414 0.54 13.98 -14.43
CA MET A 414 -0.34 13.42 -15.47
C MET A 414 -1.11 12.24 -14.89
N ASN A 415 -2.41 12.24 -15.08
CA ASN A 415 -3.26 11.12 -14.67
C ASN A 415 -3.30 10.09 -15.79
N ILE A 416 -3.17 8.82 -15.42
CA ILE A 416 -3.16 7.69 -16.34
C ILE A 416 -4.33 6.80 -15.94
N GLN A 417 -5.24 6.54 -16.87
CA GLN A 417 -6.33 5.59 -16.70
C GLN A 417 -5.93 4.23 -17.23
N PHE A 418 -6.30 3.20 -16.49
CA PHE A 418 -6.08 1.81 -16.82
C PHE A 418 -7.39 1.13 -17.20
N ASP A 419 -7.39 0.34 -18.27
CA ASP A 419 -8.56 -0.46 -18.66
C ASP A 419 -8.33 -1.94 -18.37
N ALA A 420 -8.89 -2.40 -17.26
CA ALA A 420 -8.76 -3.78 -16.80
C ALA A 420 -9.43 -4.82 -17.71
N LEU A 421 -10.31 -4.42 -18.63
CA LEU A 421 -10.93 -5.30 -19.62
C LEU A 421 -10.37 -5.10 -21.03
N ALA A 422 -9.29 -4.32 -21.20
CA ALA A 422 -8.63 -4.19 -22.49
C ALA A 422 -8.05 -5.54 -22.94
N ASN A 423 -8.25 -5.89 -24.22
CA ASN A 423 -7.67 -7.07 -24.83
C ASN A 423 -6.55 -6.66 -25.82
N PRO A 424 -5.27 -6.71 -25.41
CA PRO A 424 -4.16 -6.25 -26.26
C PRO A 424 -3.96 -7.12 -27.51
N SER A 425 -4.41 -8.39 -27.50
CA SER A 425 -4.28 -9.31 -28.64
C SER A 425 -5.03 -8.87 -29.89
N TYR A 426 -6.00 -7.96 -29.75
CA TYR A 426 -6.80 -7.48 -30.87
C TYR A 426 -6.03 -6.51 -31.77
N HIS A 427 -5.11 -5.72 -31.21
CA HIS A 427 -4.37 -4.70 -31.96
C HIS A 427 -3.26 -5.27 -32.84
N SER A 428 -2.53 -6.28 -32.36
CA SER A 428 -1.46 -6.94 -33.14
C SER A 428 -2.00 -7.53 -34.45
N LYS A 429 -3.22 -8.10 -34.41
CA LYS A 429 -3.91 -8.64 -35.59
C LYS A 429 -4.37 -7.55 -36.58
N GLN A 430 -4.76 -6.36 -36.11
CA GLN A 430 -5.19 -5.26 -37.00
C GLN A 430 -4.03 -4.53 -37.67
N VAL A 431 -2.90 -4.35 -36.98
CA VAL A 431 -1.70 -3.77 -37.60
C VAL A 431 -1.16 -4.70 -38.68
N ALA A 432 -1.24 -6.01 -38.46
CA ALA A 432 -0.89 -7.02 -39.47
C ALA A 432 -1.87 -7.02 -40.67
N SER A 433 -3.17 -6.77 -40.45
CA SER A 433 -4.19 -6.85 -41.50
C SER A 433 -4.44 -5.55 -42.27
N LYS A 434 -4.08 -4.37 -41.73
CA LYS A 434 -4.21 -3.08 -42.44
C LYS A 434 -3.29 -2.92 -43.67
N ASN A 435 -2.40 -3.88 -43.93
CA ASN A 435 -1.69 -3.98 -45.22
C ASN A 435 -2.49 -4.73 -46.31
N LYS A 436 -3.72 -5.20 -46.02
CA LYS A 436 -4.62 -5.83 -47.00
C LYS A 436 -6.06 -5.37 -46.76
N THR A 437 -6.54 -4.48 -47.64
CA THR A 437 -7.96 -4.25 -47.98
C THR A 437 -8.69 -3.14 -47.22
N LEU A 438 -9.23 -2.21 -48.01
CA LEU A 438 -10.22 -1.17 -47.69
C LEU A 438 -11.44 -1.80 -47.00
N MET A 439 -11.68 -1.51 -45.72
CA MET A 439 -12.85 -2.00 -44.99
C MET A 439 -14.00 -0.98 -45.05
N ARG A 440 -15.19 -1.52 -45.35
CA ARG A 440 -16.51 -0.88 -45.33
C ARG A 440 -16.88 -0.41 -43.92
N ASN A 441 -17.56 0.74 -43.86
CA ASN A 441 -18.22 1.28 -42.67
C ASN A 441 -19.32 0.32 -42.18
N VAL A 442 -19.10 -0.33 -41.04
CA VAL A 442 -20.15 -1.00 -40.26
C VAL A 442 -20.40 -0.12 -39.04
N SER A 443 -21.57 0.52 -38.99
CA SER A 443 -22.07 1.27 -37.84
C SER A 443 -22.86 0.32 -36.94
N SER A 444 -22.21 -0.25 -35.92
CA SER A 444 -22.89 -0.93 -34.82
C SER A 444 -22.44 -0.28 -33.51
N GLN A 445 -23.36 0.47 -32.90
CA GLN A 445 -23.14 1.28 -31.70
C GLN A 445 -23.02 0.47 -30.40
N ASP A 446 -23.19 -0.85 -30.44
CA ASP A 446 -23.43 -1.65 -29.22
C ASP A 446 -22.31 -2.60 -28.78
N ASP A 447 -21.17 -2.69 -29.48
CA ASP A 447 -20.07 -3.60 -29.11
C ASP A 447 -18.66 -2.98 -29.17
N GLU A 448 -18.52 -1.69 -28.82
CA GLU A 448 -17.21 -1.10 -28.49
C GLU A 448 -16.73 -1.48 -27.07
N ILE A 449 -17.00 -2.72 -26.63
CA ILE A 449 -16.39 -3.27 -25.42
C ILE A 449 -14.94 -3.62 -25.78
N THR A 450 -14.12 -2.58 -25.70
CA THR A 450 -12.66 -2.55 -25.50
C THR A 450 -11.80 -3.29 -26.51
N LYS A 451 -11.94 -2.94 -27.81
CA LYS A 451 -10.84 -3.00 -28.79
C LYS A 451 -9.79 -1.92 -28.49
N GLY A 452 -9.28 -1.91 -27.25
CA GLY A 452 -8.73 -0.71 -26.63
C GLY A 452 -7.33 -0.88 -26.07
N TRP A 453 -6.70 0.28 -25.86
CA TRP A 453 -5.40 0.43 -25.21
C TRP A 453 -5.52 0.22 -23.71
N LYS A 454 -4.52 -0.43 -23.10
CA LYS A 454 -4.49 -0.74 -21.66
C LYS A 454 -4.33 0.52 -20.81
N PHE A 455 -3.57 1.51 -21.30
CA PHE A 455 -3.30 2.78 -20.64
C PHE A 455 -3.75 3.95 -21.53
N ASN A 456 -4.41 4.93 -20.91
CA ASN A 456 -4.81 6.19 -21.53
C ASN A 456 -4.40 7.36 -20.63
N VAL A 457 -3.55 8.25 -21.14
CA VAL A 457 -3.13 9.44 -20.38
C VAL A 457 -4.20 10.52 -20.51
N VAL A 458 -4.85 10.83 -19.41
CA VAL A 458 -6.01 11.75 -19.35
C VAL A 458 -5.64 13.12 -19.88
N ASN A 459 -6.51 13.70 -20.72
CA ASN A 459 -6.30 14.98 -21.42
C ASN A 459 -5.11 14.96 -22.41
N SER A 460 -4.78 13.80 -22.96
CA SER A 460 -3.80 13.68 -24.04
C SER A 460 -4.21 12.60 -25.05
N GLU A 461 -3.50 12.52 -26.16
CA GLU A 461 -3.65 11.45 -27.16
C GLU A 461 -2.78 10.23 -26.87
N LEU A 462 -1.98 10.26 -25.80
CA LEU A 462 -1.01 9.21 -25.48
C LEU A 462 -1.73 7.98 -24.93
N LYS A 463 -1.45 6.84 -25.57
CA LYS A 463 -2.02 5.52 -25.23
C LYS A 463 -0.94 4.46 -25.29
N ALA A 464 -1.04 3.44 -24.45
CA ALA A 464 -0.11 2.31 -24.42
C ALA A 464 -0.84 0.99 -24.14
N ASN A 465 -0.33 -0.12 -24.67
CA ASN A 465 -0.87 -1.46 -24.44
C ASN A 465 -0.13 -2.22 -23.34
N SER A 466 1.09 -1.81 -23.00
CA SER A 466 1.93 -2.39 -21.96
C SER A 466 2.62 -1.31 -21.13
N TRP A 467 3.17 -1.70 -19.98
CA TRP A 467 4.00 -0.83 -19.17
C TRP A 467 5.29 -0.42 -19.89
N ASP A 468 5.87 -1.32 -20.68
CA ASP A 468 7.07 -1.02 -21.49
C ASP A 468 6.79 0.06 -22.54
N GLU A 469 5.64 -0.02 -23.23
CA GLU A 469 5.24 1.01 -24.20
C GLU A 469 4.98 2.34 -23.48
N LEU A 470 4.32 2.32 -22.33
CA LEU A 470 4.08 3.51 -21.51
C LEU A 470 5.39 4.15 -21.02
N PHE A 471 6.34 3.33 -20.57
CA PHE A 471 7.69 3.76 -20.19
C PHE A 471 8.39 4.46 -21.36
N ASN A 472 8.40 3.82 -22.54
CA ASN A 472 9.02 4.39 -23.74
C ASN A 472 8.39 5.72 -24.16
N ILE A 473 7.06 5.87 -24.02
CA ILE A 473 6.38 7.13 -24.28
C ILE A 473 6.91 8.22 -23.36
N PHE A 474 6.98 7.97 -22.05
CA PHE A 474 7.44 8.97 -21.08
C PHE A 474 8.94 9.24 -21.15
N GLU A 475 9.77 8.24 -21.43
CA GLU A 475 11.20 8.42 -21.65
C GLU A 475 11.44 9.35 -22.86
N ASN A 476 10.74 9.13 -23.97
CA ASN A 476 10.83 9.98 -25.16
C ASN A 476 10.24 11.37 -24.95
N PHE A 477 9.17 11.49 -24.16
CA PHE A 477 8.60 12.78 -23.77
C PHE A 477 9.61 13.66 -23.01
N ASN A 478 10.60 13.04 -22.36
CA ASN A 478 11.69 13.73 -21.68
C ASN A 478 12.90 14.04 -22.59
N GLY A 479 12.91 13.50 -23.80
CA GLY A 479 14.03 13.52 -24.74
C GLY A 479 14.25 14.83 -25.51
N ILE A 480 13.55 15.92 -25.20
CA ILE A 480 13.88 17.22 -25.84
C ILE A 480 15.13 17.87 -25.21
N GLN A 481 15.57 17.53 -23.99
CA GLN A 481 16.87 17.99 -23.44
C GLN A 481 17.48 17.09 -22.35
N ASN A 482 17.73 15.80 -22.60
CA ASN A 482 18.68 15.07 -21.76
C ASN A 482 19.70 14.29 -22.61
N PRO A 483 21.01 14.51 -22.42
CA PRO A 483 22.04 13.69 -23.05
C PRO A 483 21.85 12.24 -22.56
N LYS A 484 21.97 11.28 -23.49
CA LYS A 484 21.91 9.84 -23.21
C LYS A 484 22.64 9.52 -21.89
N PRO A 485 22.09 8.67 -21.01
CA PRO A 485 22.81 8.23 -19.82
C PRO A 485 24.18 7.71 -20.26
N LYS A 486 25.24 8.34 -19.76
CA LYS A 486 26.60 7.81 -19.92
C LYS A 486 26.55 6.39 -19.37
N LYS A 487 26.92 5.39 -20.18
CA LYS A 487 27.11 4.01 -19.72
C LYS A 487 27.83 4.07 -18.37
N GLN A 488 27.23 3.51 -17.32
CA GLN A 488 27.97 3.27 -16.09
C GLN A 488 29.20 2.45 -16.47
N PRO A 489 30.41 2.82 -16.02
CA PRO A 489 31.58 2.00 -16.27
C PRO A 489 31.33 0.63 -15.65
N ASP A 490 31.58 -0.43 -16.42
CA ASP A 490 31.53 -1.80 -15.94
C ASP A 490 32.42 -1.91 -14.70
N ILE A 491 31.81 -2.06 -13.53
CA ILE A 491 32.53 -2.33 -12.29
C ILE A 491 32.93 -3.81 -12.37
N PHE A 492 34.12 -4.06 -12.88
CA PHE A 492 34.75 -5.37 -12.79
C PHE A 492 35.12 -5.65 -11.33
N PHE A 493 34.40 -6.56 -10.69
CA PHE A 493 34.88 -7.20 -9.47
C PHE A 493 36.02 -8.14 -9.87
N ILE A 494 37.27 -7.74 -9.60
CA ILE A 494 38.41 -8.65 -9.66
C ILE A 494 38.39 -9.45 -8.36
N PRO A 495 38.12 -10.77 -8.38
CA PRO A 495 38.22 -11.58 -7.18
C PRO A 495 39.71 -11.70 -6.83
N ILE A 496 40.10 -11.10 -5.70
CA ILE A 496 41.43 -11.35 -5.12
C ILE A 496 41.38 -12.75 -4.50
N TYR A 497 41.75 -13.76 -5.28
CA TYR A 497 42.03 -15.08 -4.73
C TYR A 497 43.19 -14.96 -3.74
N GLN A 498 43.05 -15.68 -2.61
CA GLN A 498 44.02 -15.77 -1.51
C GLN A 498 45.45 -15.92 -2.04
N CYS A 499 46.18 -14.81 -2.09
CA CYS A 499 47.62 -14.81 -2.26
C CYS A 499 48.22 -14.74 -0.86
N ASN A 500 48.93 -15.79 -0.45
CA ASN A 500 49.68 -15.80 0.80
C ASN A 500 50.74 -14.68 0.74
N GLN A 501 50.47 -13.59 1.47
CA GLN A 501 51.35 -12.46 1.78
C GLN A 501 51.88 -11.67 0.56
N PRO A 502 51.19 -10.61 0.10
CA PRO A 502 51.79 -9.65 -0.80
C PRO A 502 52.84 -8.82 -0.03
N THR A 503 54.09 -8.89 -0.47
CA THR A 503 55.16 -7.99 -0.01
C THR A 503 55.01 -6.65 -0.73
N PHE A 504 54.44 -5.66 -0.05
CA PHE A 504 54.42 -4.29 -0.56
C PHE A 504 55.81 -3.64 -0.36
N PRO A 505 56.41 -3.03 -1.40
CA PRO A 505 57.64 -2.28 -1.25
C PRO A 505 57.41 -1.07 -0.31
N LYS A 506 58.26 -0.93 0.71
CA LYS A 506 58.06 0.06 1.80
C LYS A 506 58.11 1.54 1.38
N ASN A 507 58.44 1.86 0.13
CA ASN A 507 58.79 3.23 -0.28
C ASN A 507 58.00 3.80 -1.47
N GLU A 508 56.98 3.12 -1.99
CA GLU A 508 56.21 3.66 -3.13
C GLU A 508 54.70 3.57 -2.89
N ASN A 509 54.04 4.73 -2.72
CA ASN A 509 52.58 4.86 -2.60
C ASN A 509 51.92 4.92 -3.99
N LYS A 510 52.34 4.06 -4.92
CA LYS A 510 51.85 4.08 -6.29
C LYS A 510 51.65 2.66 -6.79
N LEU A 511 50.43 2.34 -7.21
CA LEU A 511 50.13 1.10 -7.89
C LEU A 511 49.80 1.46 -9.34
N LEU A 512 50.67 1.05 -10.27
CA LEU A 512 50.36 1.15 -11.70
C LEU A 512 49.53 -0.07 -12.09
N ILE A 513 48.32 0.16 -12.59
CA ILE A 513 47.52 -0.85 -13.25
C ILE A 513 47.65 -0.60 -14.74
N GLU A 514 48.32 -1.49 -15.45
CA GLU A 514 48.34 -1.47 -16.91
C GLU A 514 46.96 -1.92 -17.41
N ASN A 515 46.29 -1.05 -18.18
CA ASN A 515 45.00 -1.39 -18.79
C ASN A 515 45.18 -2.42 -19.90
N ILE A 516 44.18 -3.29 -20.06
CA ILE A 516 44.15 -4.38 -21.04
C ILE A 516 43.79 -3.85 -22.47
N ASP A 517 43.29 -2.63 -22.59
CA ASP A 517 42.99 -1.98 -23.88
C ASP A 517 44.04 -0.92 -24.25
N GLU A 518 44.70 -1.10 -25.40
CA GLU A 518 45.83 -0.31 -25.93
C GLU A 518 45.54 1.19 -26.14
N GLU A 519 44.27 1.61 -26.12
CA GLU A 519 43.88 3.01 -26.40
C GLU A 519 43.62 3.88 -25.15
N SER A 520 43.79 3.35 -23.93
CA SER A 520 43.52 4.10 -22.70
C SER A 520 44.79 4.40 -21.90
N SER A 521 44.92 5.64 -21.43
CA SER A 521 46.04 6.07 -20.60
C SER A 521 46.02 5.36 -19.23
N PRO A 522 47.18 4.97 -18.67
CA PRO A 522 47.24 4.29 -17.38
C PRO A 522 46.67 5.18 -16.27
N ILE A 523 45.89 4.57 -15.37
CA ILE A 523 45.29 5.26 -14.22
C ILE A 523 46.23 5.12 -13.04
N ASP A 524 46.71 6.24 -12.52
CA ASP A 524 47.53 6.29 -11.31
C ASP A 524 46.61 6.19 -10.07
N ILE A 525 46.69 5.07 -9.35
CA ILE A 525 45.99 4.89 -8.08
C ILE A 525 46.99 5.05 -6.94
N TYR A 526 46.70 6.02 -6.07
CA TYR A 526 47.46 6.26 -4.85
C TYR A 526 46.75 5.60 -3.68
N TYR A 527 47.51 4.99 -2.79
CA TYR A 527 46.96 4.50 -1.53
C TYR A 527 47.69 5.10 -0.34
N LYS A 528 46.95 5.25 0.77
CA LYS A 528 47.50 5.68 2.05
C LYS A 528 47.09 4.69 3.13
N ARG A 529 48.08 4.13 3.81
CA ARG A 529 47.87 3.22 4.94
C ARG A 529 47.76 4.04 6.22
N ASN A 530 46.67 3.87 6.96
CA ASN A 530 46.55 4.47 8.29
C ASN A 530 47.34 3.61 9.29
N SER A 531 48.25 4.22 10.05
CA SER A 531 49.19 3.50 10.92
C SER A 531 48.52 2.85 12.13
N ASN A 532 47.31 3.28 12.50
CA ASN A 532 46.68 2.88 13.75
C ASN A 532 45.70 1.72 13.58
N ASP A 533 45.03 1.62 12.44
CA ASP A 533 43.91 0.67 12.26
C ASP A 533 44.13 -0.32 11.11
N GLY A 534 45.24 -0.20 10.36
CA GLY A 534 45.58 -1.12 9.27
C GLY A 534 44.85 -0.87 7.95
N ASP A 535 43.86 0.02 7.94
CA ASP A 535 43.07 0.36 6.77
C ASP A 535 43.88 1.01 5.64
N ILE A 536 43.51 0.68 4.41
CA ILE A 536 44.09 1.20 3.18
C ILE A 536 43.04 2.01 2.44
N TYR A 537 43.31 3.29 2.22
CA TYR A 537 42.44 4.20 1.47
C TYR A 537 43.02 4.40 0.08
N PHE A 538 42.20 4.32 -0.96
CA PHE A 538 42.58 4.58 -2.35
C PHE A 538 42.04 5.92 -2.83
N THR A 539 42.85 6.69 -3.56
CA THR A 539 42.44 7.98 -4.14
C THR A 539 42.93 8.09 -5.57
N SER A 540 42.09 8.62 -6.46
CA SER A 540 42.47 9.03 -7.82
C SER A 540 42.72 10.54 -7.85
N GLN A 541 43.79 10.98 -8.52
CA GLN A 541 44.20 12.39 -8.56
C GLN A 541 43.25 13.29 -9.38
N ASP A 542 42.36 12.72 -10.21
CA ASP A 542 41.56 13.48 -11.18
C ASP A 542 40.15 13.88 -10.72
N SER A 543 39.84 13.79 -9.42
CA SER A 543 38.57 14.29 -8.89
C SER A 543 38.78 15.19 -7.68
N GLY A 544 38.50 16.48 -7.84
CA GLY A 544 38.51 17.50 -6.78
C GLY A 544 37.38 17.35 -5.75
N PHE A 545 37.01 16.12 -5.39
CA PHE A 545 35.99 15.79 -4.39
C PHE A 545 36.49 14.64 -3.51
N SER A 546 36.92 14.96 -2.29
CA SER A 546 37.22 13.95 -1.27
C SER A 546 35.93 13.48 -0.60
N GLN A 547 35.40 12.32 -1.01
CA GLN A 547 34.58 11.49 -0.13
C GLN A 547 35.37 10.25 0.23
N GLY A 548 35.77 10.13 1.49
CA GLY A 548 36.41 8.93 2.01
C GLY A 548 35.39 7.80 2.09
N ILE A 549 35.66 6.69 1.41
CA ILE A 549 34.95 5.43 1.64
C ILE A 549 35.75 4.67 2.70
N GLY A 550 35.27 4.71 3.94
CA GLY A 550 35.76 3.85 5.01
C GLY A 550 35.00 2.52 4.99
N PHE A 551 35.72 1.40 4.95
CA PHE A 551 35.13 0.08 5.15
C PHE A 551 35.28 -0.30 6.62
N SER A 552 34.28 -0.01 7.45
CA SER A 552 34.17 -0.60 8.78
C SER A 552 33.23 -1.80 8.73
N GLN A 553 33.69 -2.99 9.12
CA GLN A 553 32.79 -4.07 9.51
C GLN A 553 32.18 -3.73 10.86
N GLN A 554 30.97 -3.17 10.87
CA GLN A 554 30.10 -3.18 12.05
C GLN A 554 28.70 -3.62 11.62
N SER A 555 28.20 -4.65 12.30
CA SER A 555 26.81 -5.10 12.18
C SER A 555 25.88 -4.03 12.75
N LEU A 556 24.99 -3.51 11.92
CA LEU A 556 23.93 -2.59 12.35
C LEU A 556 22.69 -3.41 12.75
N GLY A 557 22.55 -3.63 14.06
CA GLY A 557 21.26 -3.91 14.67
C GLY A 557 20.46 -2.61 14.81
N PHE A 558 19.23 -2.59 14.33
CA PHE A 558 18.30 -1.48 14.53
C PHE A 558 17.86 -1.42 16.01
N SER A 559 18.13 -0.30 16.69
CA SER A 559 17.37 0.11 17.88
C SER A 559 17.06 1.60 17.78
N SER A 560 15.79 1.92 18.02
CA SER A 560 15.22 3.26 18.03
C SER A 560 15.65 4.03 19.28
N GLY A 561 16.17 5.24 19.11
CA GLY A 561 16.72 6.06 20.19
C GLY A 561 15.68 6.68 21.13
N PHE A 562 16.17 7.09 22.31
CA PHE A 562 15.61 8.17 23.11
C PHE A 562 16.70 8.90 23.92
N SER A 563 16.71 10.22 23.77
CA SER A 563 17.16 11.32 24.65
C SER A 563 18.37 11.13 25.59
N GLN A 564 19.31 12.08 25.55
CA GLN A 564 19.83 12.65 26.79
C GLN A 564 20.15 14.14 26.67
N PHE A 565 19.76 14.82 27.74
CA PHE A 565 19.81 16.26 28.02
C PHE A 565 21.23 16.75 28.32
N GLU A 566 21.38 18.06 28.16
CA GLU A 566 22.46 18.89 28.70
C GLU A 566 22.75 18.59 30.18
N ASN A 567 24.03 18.62 30.54
CA ASN A 567 24.50 19.11 31.84
C ASN A 567 25.93 19.65 31.66
N GLU A 568 26.06 20.98 31.77
CA GLU A 568 27.29 21.62 32.22
C GLU A 568 27.50 21.28 33.70
N GLU A 569 28.70 20.82 34.07
CA GLU A 569 29.44 21.27 35.27
C GLU A 569 30.78 20.53 35.43
N ASN A 570 31.85 21.32 35.61
CA ASN A 570 33.08 21.06 36.37
C ASN A 570 33.98 19.85 36.03
N ILE A 571 35.10 20.10 35.34
CA ILE A 571 36.50 20.21 35.82
C ILE A 571 37.43 20.41 34.63
#